data_AF-A0A4Y9R3Z8-F1
#
_entry.id   AF-A0A4Y9R3Z8-F1
#
_cell.length_a   1.000
_cell.length_b   1.000
_cell.length_c   1.000
_cell.angle_alpha   90.00
_cell.angle_beta   90.00
_cell.angle_gamma   90.00
#
_symmetry.space_group_name_H-M   'P 1'
#
loop_
_entity.id
_entity.type
_entity.pdbx_description
1 polymer ?
#
loop_
_entity_poly.entity_id
_entity_poly.type
_entity_poly.pdbx_seq_one_letter_code
_entity_poly.pdbx_strand_id
1 'polypeptide(L)'
;MWLANLRIGNRLALGFGIICALLMLIVGLAITMLGRIDQGTQEIAHNRMPRIETSNKLLHEINKVAIAVRNIMLTDDAADKQAQREMIASSHRAAKELLDNLDRTLQSAKGRQILEEVKRYNDVYLQGIDQLVRMIDSGDKAGAETYLAKQLRPQLAALQGAVNEQIGVQT
;
A
#
# COMPACT_ATOMS: atom_id res chain seq x y z
N MET A 1 2.97 -57.34 -33.57
CA MET A 1 3.88 -56.97 -34.68
C MET A 1 3.09 -56.39 -35.88
N TRP A 2 2.30 -55.33 -35.68
CA TRP A 2 1.47 -54.72 -36.73
C TRP A 2 2.21 -53.59 -37.49
N LEU A 3 3.14 -52.92 -36.80
CA LEU A 3 3.99 -51.84 -37.33
C LEU A 3 5.01 -52.32 -38.39
N ALA A 4 5.31 -53.62 -38.45
CA ALA A 4 6.29 -54.20 -39.36
C ALA A 4 5.76 -54.35 -40.81
N ASN A 5 4.43 -54.36 -41.00
CA ASN A 5 3.79 -54.54 -42.32
C ASN A 5 3.41 -53.23 -43.01
N LEU A 6 3.80 -52.08 -42.45
CA LEU A 6 3.54 -50.76 -43.04
C LEU A 6 4.60 -50.41 -44.10
N ARG A 7 4.17 -49.85 -45.24
CA ARG A 7 5.06 -49.25 -46.24
C ARG A 7 5.96 -48.21 -45.57
N ILE A 8 7.22 -48.11 -46.02
CA ILE A 8 8.26 -47.24 -45.43
C ILE A 8 7.75 -45.79 -45.25
N GLY A 9 7.02 -45.26 -46.24
CA GLY A 9 6.42 -43.92 -46.15
C GLY A 9 5.43 -43.73 -45.00
N ASN A 10 4.60 -44.73 -44.68
CA ASN A 10 3.62 -44.65 -43.59
C ASN A 10 4.29 -44.70 -42.21
N ARG A 11 5.39 -45.46 -42.06
CA ARG A 11 6.17 -45.50 -40.80
C ARG A 11 6.84 -44.15 -40.53
N LEU A 12 7.38 -43.51 -41.58
CA LEU A 12 7.99 -42.19 -41.48
C LEU A 12 6.96 -41.11 -41.15
N ALA A 13 5.80 -41.12 -41.81
CA ALA A 13 4.69 -40.20 -41.53
C ALA A 13 4.15 -40.36 -40.09
N LEU A 14 4.04 -41.60 -39.58
CA LEU A 14 3.60 -41.85 -38.21
C LEU A 14 4.60 -41.27 -37.18
N GLY A 15 5.90 -41.52 -37.38
CA GLY A 15 6.95 -40.98 -36.51
C GLY A 15 6.98 -39.46 -36.52
N PHE A 16 6.89 -38.85 -37.70
CA PHE A 16 6.81 -37.40 -37.84
C PHE A 16 5.53 -36.81 -37.23
N GLY A 17 4.38 -37.46 -37.43
CA GLY A 17 3.10 -37.04 -36.84
C GLY A 17 3.11 -37.03 -35.31
N ILE A 18 3.76 -38.02 -34.68
CA ILE A 18 3.95 -38.06 -33.22
C ILE A 18 4.80 -36.87 -32.76
N ILE A 19 5.89 -36.56 -33.47
CA ILE A 19 6.73 -35.39 -33.15
C ILE A 19 5.92 -34.10 -33.29
N CYS A 20 5.15 -33.93 -34.36
CA CYS A 20 4.27 -32.77 -34.55
C CYS A 20 3.21 -32.66 -33.43
N ALA A 21 2.62 -33.77 -33.00
CA ALA A 21 1.66 -33.80 -31.91
C ALA A 21 2.31 -33.39 -30.58
N LEU A 22 3.52 -33.89 -30.29
CA LEU A 22 4.29 -33.49 -29.11
C LEU A 22 4.65 -31.99 -29.15
N LEU A 23 5.04 -31.46 -30.30
CA LEU A 23 5.31 -30.03 -30.48
C LEU A 23 4.05 -29.18 -30.24
N MET A 24 2.90 -29.58 -30.78
CA MET A 24 1.63 -28.89 -30.52
C MET A 24 1.25 -28.91 -29.05
N LEU A 25 1.47 -30.02 -28.35
CA LEU A 25 1.22 -30.14 -26.91
C LEU A 25 2.13 -29.19 -26.12
N ILE A 26 3.43 -29.14 -26.44
CA ILE A 26 4.38 -28.23 -25.80
C ILE A 26 3.97 -26.77 -26.03
N VAL A 27 3.61 -26.39 -27.26
CA VAL A 27 3.14 -25.04 -27.58
C VAL A 27 1.88 -24.70 -26.78
N GLY A 28 0.91 -25.63 -26.69
CA GLY A 28 -0.29 -25.45 -25.87
C GLY A 28 0.03 -25.22 -24.39
N LEU A 29 0.95 -26.00 -23.82
CA LEU A 29 1.41 -25.79 -22.44
C LEU A 29 2.14 -24.45 -22.26
N ALA A 30 3.00 -24.08 -23.23
CA ALA A 30 3.72 -22.81 -23.19
C ALA A 30 2.77 -21.61 -23.19
N ILE A 31 1.72 -21.64 -24.03
CA ILE A 31 0.71 -20.58 -24.09
C ILE A 31 -0.08 -20.48 -22.78
N THR A 32 -0.50 -21.62 -22.21
CA THR A 32 -1.24 -21.59 -20.93
C THR A 32 -0.39 -21.08 -19.77
N MET A 33 0.90 -21.43 -19.74
CA MET A 33 1.83 -20.93 -18.74
C MET A 33 2.12 -19.43 -18.92
N LEU A 34 2.30 -18.97 -20.16
CA LEU A 34 2.47 -17.55 -20.47
C LEU A 34 1.24 -16.73 -20.06
N GLY A 35 0.03 -17.24 -20.31
CA GLY A 35 -1.21 -16.58 -19.86
C GLY A 35 -1.32 -16.43 -18.34
N ARG A 36 -0.82 -17.41 -17.57
CA ARG A 36 -0.76 -17.31 -16.10
C ARG A 36 0.25 -16.25 -15.64
N ILE A 37 1.41 -16.16 -16.30
CA ILE A 37 2.43 -15.14 -16.02
C ILE A 37 1.89 -13.75 -16.32
N ASP A 38 1.20 -13.59 -17.46
CA ASP A 38 0.57 -12.31 -17.82
C ASP A 38 -0.45 -11.90 -16.74
N GLN A 39 -1.38 -12.78 -16.35
CA GLN A 39 -2.34 -12.49 -15.27
C GLN A 39 -1.68 -12.06 -13.96
N GLY A 40 -0.62 -12.77 -13.53
CA GLY A 40 0.13 -12.39 -12.33
C GLY A 40 0.82 -11.03 -12.47
N THR A 41 1.37 -10.73 -13.65
CA THR A 41 2.02 -9.45 -13.94
C THR A 41 1.01 -8.30 -13.95
N GLN A 42 -0.17 -8.53 -14.53
CA GLN A 42 -1.27 -7.56 -14.54
C GLN A 42 -1.76 -7.24 -13.13
N GLU A 43 -1.91 -8.24 -12.25
CA GLU A 43 -2.28 -8.04 -10.84
C GLU A 43 -1.24 -7.19 -10.10
N ILE A 44 0.06 -7.45 -10.34
CA ILE A 44 1.13 -6.67 -9.72
C ILE A 44 1.10 -5.22 -10.21
N ALA A 45 1.09 -5.03 -11.53
CA ALA A 45 1.22 -3.72 -12.15
C ALA A 45 -0.01 -2.82 -11.93
N HIS A 46 -1.21 -3.38 -12.03
CA HIS A 46 -2.45 -2.59 -12.03
C HIS A 46 -3.20 -2.57 -10.70
N ASN A 47 -2.90 -3.50 -9.78
CA ASN A 47 -3.58 -3.55 -8.48
C ASN A 47 -2.61 -3.33 -7.31
N ARG A 48 -1.56 -4.15 -7.19
CA ARG A 48 -0.66 -4.08 -6.01
C ARG A 48 0.21 -2.84 -6.00
N MET A 49 0.87 -2.49 -7.11
CA MET A 49 1.75 -1.32 -7.15
C MET A 49 1.02 0.01 -6.90
N PRO A 50 -0.16 0.28 -7.50
CA PRO A 50 -0.93 1.48 -7.16
C PRO A 50 -1.32 1.55 -5.68
N ARG A 51 -1.69 0.43 -5.05
CA ARG A 51 -2.00 0.40 -3.61
C ARG A 51 -0.77 0.67 -2.73
N ILE A 52 0.39 0.13 -3.11
CA ILE A 52 1.67 0.42 -2.44
C ILE A 52 2.00 1.91 -2.57
N GLU A 53 1.84 2.48 -3.75
CA GLU A 53 2.08 3.92 -3.98
C GLU A 53 1.13 4.79 -3.14
N THR A 54 -0.17 4.50 -3.14
CA THR A 54 -1.16 5.21 -2.31
C THR A 54 -0.84 5.11 -0.82
N SER A 55 -0.42 3.93 -0.35
CA SER A 55 -0.04 3.72 1.06
C SER A 55 1.24 4.49 1.43
N ASN A 56 2.21 4.57 0.52
CA ASN A 56 3.41 5.40 0.72
C ASN A 56 3.10 6.90 0.71
N LYS A 57 2.19 7.36 -0.16
CA LYS A 57 1.69 8.75 -0.14
C LYS A 57 1.00 9.06 1.18
N LEU A 58 0.23 8.13 1.73
CA LEU A 58 -0.41 8.30 3.03
C LEU A 58 0.65 8.44 4.15
N LEU A 59 1.67 7.58 4.15
CA LEU A 59 2.77 7.67 5.10
C LEU A 59 3.52 9.01 4.98
N HIS A 60 3.68 9.53 3.77
CA HIS A 60 4.28 10.84 3.52
C HIS A 60 3.46 11.98 4.16
N GLU A 61 2.14 12.01 3.97
CA GLU A 61 1.28 13.04 4.57
C GLU A 61 1.25 12.95 6.10
N ILE A 62 1.23 11.74 6.67
CA ILE A 62 1.34 11.52 8.12
C ILE A 62 2.65 12.11 8.67
N ASN A 63 3.76 11.90 7.97
CA ASN A 63 5.06 12.43 8.36
C ASN A 63 5.12 13.96 8.26
N LYS A 64 4.53 14.55 7.21
CA LYS A 64 4.41 16.01 7.08
C LYS A 64 3.66 16.63 8.25
N VAL A 65 2.52 16.04 8.64
CA VAL A 65 1.76 16.46 9.83
C VAL A 65 2.63 16.37 11.08
N ALA A 66 3.33 15.25 11.28
CA ALA A 66 4.19 15.05 12.45
C ALA A 66 5.30 16.11 12.55
N ILE A 67 5.86 16.56 11.42
CA ILE A 67 6.85 17.63 11.37
C ILE A 67 6.18 18.99 11.67
N ALA A 68 5.08 19.32 10.99
CA ALA A 68 4.37 20.58 11.16
C ALA A 68 3.92 20.81 12.62
N VAL A 69 3.41 19.77 13.28
CA VAL A 69 3.01 19.82 14.69
C VAL A 69 4.19 20.16 15.60
N ARG A 70 5.38 19.60 15.35
CA ARG A 70 6.59 19.93 16.11
C ARG A 70 7.06 21.36 15.82
N ASN A 71 6.97 21.81 14.57
CA ASN A 71 7.32 23.18 14.20
C ASN A 71 6.45 24.21 14.95
N ILE A 72 5.14 23.94 15.12
CA ILE A 72 4.26 24.79 15.93
C ILE A 72 4.76 24.93 17.39
N MET A 73 5.36 23.88 17.96
CA MET A 73 5.94 23.93 19.31
C MET A 73 7.27 24.70 19.38
N LEU A 74 8.04 24.70 18.29
CA LEU A 74 9.40 25.22 18.24
C LEU A 74 9.47 26.70 17.83
N THR A 75 8.43 27.20 17.17
CA THR A 75 8.38 28.58 16.68
C THR A 75 7.56 29.46 17.62
N ASP A 76 7.96 30.72 17.80
CA ASP A 76 7.14 31.75 18.44
C ASP A 76 6.52 32.71 17.40
N ASP A 77 6.87 32.59 16.12
CA ASP A 77 6.30 33.38 15.03
C ASP A 77 4.87 32.94 14.70
N ALA A 78 3.91 33.87 14.82
CA ALA A 78 2.51 33.62 14.53
C ALA A 78 2.25 33.27 13.06
N ALA A 79 2.99 33.88 12.12
CA ALA A 79 2.83 33.60 10.70
C ALA A 79 3.29 32.18 10.35
N ASP A 80 4.41 31.74 10.92
CA ASP A 80 4.88 30.36 10.77
C ASP A 80 3.91 29.36 11.41
N LYS A 81 3.41 29.62 12.63
CA LYS A 81 2.36 28.77 13.24
C LYS A 81 1.15 28.61 12.35
N GLN A 82 0.69 29.69 11.72
CA GLN A 82 -0.45 29.65 10.82
C GLN A 82 -0.15 28.81 9.57
N ALA A 83 1.02 28.98 8.96
CA ALA A 83 1.45 28.16 7.82
C ALA A 83 1.53 26.66 8.17
N GLN A 84 2.03 26.31 9.36
CA GLN A 84 2.05 24.91 9.81
C GLN A 84 0.63 24.35 10.02
N ARG A 85 -0.32 25.14 10.54
CA ARG A 85 -1.73 24.73 10.68
C ARG A 85 -2.39 24.47 9.33
N GLU A 86 -2.13 25.32 8.34
CA GLU A 86 -2.63 25.13 6.98
C GLU A 86 -2.03 23.88 6.32
N MET A 87 -0.73 23.62 6.54
CA MET A 87 -0.08 22.39 6.11
C MET A 87 -0.77 21.16 6.70
N ILE A 88 -1.01 21.15 8.02
CA ILE A 88 -1.72 20.07 8.72
C ILE A 88 -3.11 19.84 8.11
N ALA A 89 -3.90 20.91 7.92
CA ALA A 89 -5.23 20.81 7.33
C ALA A 89 -5.21 20.31 5.87
N SER A 90 -4.19 20.67 5.09
CA SER A 90 -4.01 20.18 3.72
C SER A 90 -3.66 18.69 3.71
N SER A 91 -2.73 18.26 4.56
CA SER A 91 -2.28 16.87 4.68
C SER A 91 -3.40 15.97 5.20
N HIS A 92 -4.27 16.46 6.10
CA HIS A 92 -5.45 15.70 6.54
C HIS A 92 -6.45 15.44 5.42
N ARG A 93 -6.70 16.44 4.57
CA ARG A 93 -7.58 16.26 3.39
C ARG A 93 -6.98 15.24 2.42
N ALA A 94 -5.69 15.37 2.11
CA ALA A 94 -4.98 14.41 1.25
C ALA A 94 -4.99 12.99 1.85
N ALA A 95 -4.70 12.84 3.15
CA ALA A 95 -4.73 11.56 3.84
C ALA A 95 -6.13 10.90 3.77
N LYS A 96 -7.19 11.68 3.94
CA LYS A 96 -8.57 11.18 3.79
C LYS A 96 -8.85 10.67 2.39
N GLU A 97 -8.48 11.42 1.35
CA GLU A 97 -8.65 11.00 -0.05
C GLU A 97 -7.88 9.71 -0.37
N LEU A 98 -6.67 9.57 0.17
CA LEU A 98 -5.84 8.37 0.02
C LEU A 98 -6.46 7.16 0.74
N LEU A 99 -7.00 7.36 1.96
CA LEU A 99 -7.72 6.32 2.69
C LEU A 99 -8.99 5.87 1.95
N ASP A 100 -9.75 6.82 1.39
CA ASP A 100 -10.94 6.52 0.58
C ASP A 100 -10.57 5.76 -0.70
N ASN A 101 -9.42 6.08 -1.31
CA ASN A 101 -8.90 5.36 -2.47
C ASN A 101 -8.53 3.91 -2.11
N LEU A 102 -7.83 3.71 -0.99
CA LEU A 102 -7.50 2.36 -0.49
C LEU A 102 -8.78 1.56 -0.19
N ASP A 103 -9.78 2.18 0.42
CA ASP A 103 -11.05 1.53 0.76
C ASP A 103 -11.78 0.98 -0.48
N ARG A 104 -11.77 1.74 -1.59
CA ARG A 104 -12.39 1.34 -2.86
C ARG A 104 -11.58 0.29 -3.61
N THR A 105 -10.26 0.30 -3.48
CA THR A 105 -9.37 -0.54 -4.29
C THR A 105 -9.01 -1.86 -3.63
N LEU A 106 -9.07 -1.97 -2.30
CA LEU A 106 -8.72 -3.18 -1.56
C LEU A 106 -9.82 -4.24 -1.62
N GLN A 107 -9.42 -5.43 -2.08
CA GLN A 107 -10.33 -6.57 -2.23
C GLN A 107 -10.10 -7.68 -1.19
N SER A 108 -8.87 -7.79 -0.64
CA SER A 108 -8.54 -8.87 0.29
C SER A 108 -9.10 -8.61 1.69
N ALA A 109 -9.66 -9.64 2.34
CA ALA A 109 -10.19 -9.54 3.71
C ALA A 109 -9.13 -9.02 4.70
N LYS A 110 -7.89 -9.54 4.61
CA LYS A 110 -6.76 -9.09 5.44
C LYS A 110 -6.42 -7.61 5.19
N GLY A 111 -6.34 -7.19 3.92
CA GLY A 111 -6.01 -5.80 3.58
C GLY A 111 -7.10 -4.81 4.01
N ARG A 112 -8.38 -5.22 4.00
CA ARG A 112 -9.48 -4.40 4.53
C ARG A 112 -9.45 -4.33 6.06
N GLN A 113 -9.15 -5.43 6.75
CA GLN A 113 -9.01 -5.42 8.20
C GLN A 113 -7.90 -4.45 8.65
N ILE A 114 -6.73 -4.52 8.02
CA ILE A 114 -5.61 -3.60 8.34
C ILE A 114 -5.99 -2.15 8.01
N LEU A 115 -6.69 -1.90 6.90
CA LEU A 115 -7.17 -0.54 6.59
C LEU A 115 -8.07 0.03 7.69
N GLU A 116 -8.96 -0.77 8.28
CA GLU A 116 -9.79 -0.31 9.40
C GLU A 116 -8.94 0.04 10.63
N GLU A 117 -7.85 -0.70 10.88
CA GLU A 117 -6.89 -0.33 11.92
C GLU A 117 -6.15 0.97 11.61
N VAL A 118 -5.73 1.17 10.35
CA VAL A 118 -5.13 2.44 9.89
C VAL A 118 -6.08 3.60 10.12
N LYS A 119 -7.36 3.49 9.74
CA LYS A 119 -8.37 4.53 9.97
C LYS A 119 -8.53 4.84 11.46
N ARG A 120 -8.65 3.80 12.30
CA ARG A 120 -8.76 3.97 13.76
C ARG A 120 -7.54 4.66 14.36
N TYR A 121 -6.32 4.24 14.01
CA TYR A 121 -5.10 4.87 14.51
C TYR A 121 -4.95 6.30 13.99
N ASN A 122 -5.38 6.56 12.76
CA ASN A 122 -5.41 7.91 12.20
C ASN A 122 -6.31 8.80 13.05
N ASP A 123 -7.56 8.40 13.33
CA ASP A 123 -8.49 9.19 14.14
C ASP A 123 -7.95 9.48 15.54
N VAL A 124 -7.35 8.47 16.20
CA VAL A 124 -6.70 8.65 17.51
C VAL A 124 -5.55 9.67 17.42
N TYR A 125 -4.72 9.58 16.39
CA TYR A 125 -3.60 10.50 16.18
C TYR A 125 -4.10 11.93 15.90
N LEU A 126 -5.17 12.12 15.13
CA LEU A 126 -5.80 13.42 14.88
C LEU A 126 -6.28 14.07 16.18
N GLN A 127 -7.02 13.32 16.99
CA GLN A 127 -7.49 13.80 18.30
C GLN A 127 -6.31 14.17 19.21
N GLY A 128 -5.22 13.39 19.13
CA GLY A 128 -3.99 13.66 19.86
C GLY A 128 -3.32 14.96 19.43
N ILE A 129 -3.29 15.25 18.12
CA ILE A 129 -2.79 16.52 17.58
C ILE A 129 -3.63 17.69 18.09
N ASP A 130 -4.97 17.58 18.02
CA ASP A 130 -5.88 18.63 18.49
C ASP A 130 -5.70 18.93 19.98
N GLN A 131 -5.42 17.91 20.78
CA GLN A 131 -5.12 18.10 22.20
C GLN A 131 -3.77 18.80 22.39
N LEU A 132 -2.73 18.37 21.68
CA LEU A 132 -1.40 18.99 21.77
C LEU A 132 -1.45 20.47 21.37
N VAL A 133 -2.13 20.79 20.27
CA VAL A 133 -2.31 22.16 19.79
C VAL A 133 -3.01 23.02 20.84
N ARG A 134 -4.07 22.50 21.49
CA ARG A 134 -4.75 23.21 22.58
C ARG A 134 -3.82 23.49 23.77
N MET A 135 -2.93 22.57 24.13
CA MET A 135 -1.95 22.78 25.21
C MET A 135 -0.92 23.87 24.84
N ILE A 136 -0.49 23.90 23.57
CA ILE A 136 0.41 24.95 23.06
C ILE A 136 -0.28 26.32 23.11
N ASP A 137 -1.54 26.39 22.67
CA ASP A 137 -2.32 27.63 22.62
C ASP A 137 -2.67 28.15 24.02
N SER A 138 -2.79 27.27 25.02
CA SER A 138 -2.95 27.66 26.42
C SER A 138 -1.64 28.04 27.13
N GLY A 139 -0.49 27.98 26.42
CA GLY A 139 0.83 28.31 26.96
C GLY A 139 1.48 27.22 27.82
N ASP A 140 0.90 26.01 27.87
CA ASP A 140 1.44 24.88 28.63
C ASP A 140 2.52 24.15 27.81
N LYS A 141 3.67 24.82 27.59
CA LYS A 141 4.78 24.26 26.80
C LYS A 141 5.33 22.96 27.43
N ALA A 142 5.52 22.91 28.75
CA ALA A 142 6.06 21.74 29.45
C ALA A 142 5.11 20.53 29.42
N GLY A 143 3.81 20.76 29.59
CA GLY A 143 2.79 19.72 29.42
C GLY A 143 2.72 19.24 27.97
N ALA A 144 2.77 20.16 27.00
CA ALA A 144 2.76 19.83 25.57
C ALA A 144 3.96 18.93 25.19
N GLU A 145 5.16 19.23 25.67
CA GLU A 145 6.35 18.37 25.47
C GLU A 145 6.17 16.97 26.06
N THR A 146 5.66 16.90 27.30
CA THR A 146 5.39 15.62 27.97
C THR A 146 4.34 14.82 27.21
N TYR A 147 3.28 15.48 26.74
CA TYR A 147 2.20 14.85 25.98
C TYR A 147 2.68 14.36 24.61
N LEU A 148 3.46 15.17 23.88
CA LEU A 148 4.09 14.78 22.63
C LEU A 148 4.93 13.51 22.83
N ALA A 149 5.76 13.48 23.88
CA ALA A 149 6.67 12.38 24.14
C ALA A 149 5.95 11.09 24.55
N LYS A 150 4.97 11.18 25.46
CA LYS A 150 4.34 10.02 26.09
C LYS A 150 3.09 9.51 25.38
N GLN A 151 2.39 10.36 24.64
CA GLN A 151 1.12 9.98 23.99
C GLN A 151 1.23 10.06 22.47
N LEU A 152 1.59 11.23 21.95
CA LEU A 152 1.44 11.48 20.51
C LEU A 152 2.47 10.71 19.66
N ARG A 153 3.72 10.57 20.14
CA ARG A 153 4.75 9.76 19.45
C ARG A 153 4.40 8.27 19.38
N PRO A 154 3.94 7.61 20.47
CA PRO A 154 3.41 6.25 20.39
C PRO A 154 2.22 6.09 19.44
N GLN A 155 1.27 7.03 19.43
CA GLN A 155 0.13 7.01 18.51
C GLN A 155 0.58 7.11 17.04
N LEU A 156 1.54 8.01 16.76
CA LEU A 156 2.16 8.11 15.43
C LEU A 156 2.83 6.80 15.02
N ALA A 157 3.60 6.18 15.93
CA ALA A 157 4.28 4.92 15.64
C ALA A 157 3.30 3.78 15.35
N ALA A 158 2.20 3.69 16.10
CA ALA A 158 1.13 2.72 15.83
C ALA A 158 0.49 2.93 14.45
N LEU A 159 0.19 4.19 14.10
CA LEU A 159 -0.35 4.52 12.78
C LEU A 159 0.63 4.18 11.65
N GLN A 160 1.90 4.57 11.77
CA GLN A 160 2.94 4.25 10.79
C GLN A 160 3.13 2.72 10.66
N GLY A 161 3.08 1.99 11.78
CA GLY A 161 3.15 0.54 11.81
C GLY A 161 2.02 -0.11 10.99
N ALA A 162 0.78 0.32 11.20
CA ALA A 162 -0.37 -0.19 10.47
C ALA A 162 -0.29 0.12 8.96
N VAL A 163 0.18 1.31 8.57
CA VAL A 163 0.39 1.66 7.15
C VAL A 163 1.50 0.81 6.52
N ASN A 164 2.59 0.55 7.24
CA ASN A 164 3.65 -0.32 6.76
C ASN A 164 3.20 -1.79 6.63
N GLU A 165 2.38 -2.27 7.57
CA GLU A 165 1.77 -3.60 7.45
C GLU A 165 0.86 -3.68 6.21
N GLN A 166 0.11 -2.62 5.93
CA GLN A 166 -0.71 -2.53 4.73
C GLN A 166 0.12 -2.64 3.45
N ILE A 167 1.28 -1.98 3.40
CA ILE A 167 2.23 -2.11 2.29
C ILE A 167 2.73 -3.56 2.18
N GLY A 168 3.14 -4.16 3.30
CA GLY A 168 3.67 -5.53 3.35
C GLY A 168 2.66 -6.61 2.93
N VAL A 169 1.36 -6.36 3.03
CA VAL A 169 0.34 -7.29 2.51
C VAL A 169 0.19 -7.22 0.98
N GLN A 170 0.63 -6.14 0.34
CA GLN A 170 0.58 -6.00 -1.12
C GLN A 170 1.83 -6.56 -1.82
N THR A 171 2.95 -6.69 -1.11
CA THR A 171 4.18 -7.32 -1.60
C THR A 171 4.06 -8.84 -1.53
#